data_AF-A0A967GBD4-F1
#
_entry.id   AF-A0A967GBD4-F1
#
_cell.length_a   1.000
_cell.length_b   1.000
_cell.length_c   1.000
_cell.angle_alpha   90.00
_cell.angle_beta   90.00
_cell.angle_gamma   90.00
#
_symmetry.space_group_name_H-M   'P 1'
#
loop_
_entity.id
_entity.type
_entity.pdbx_description
1 polymer ?
#
loop_
_entity_poly.entity_id
_entity_poly.type
_entity_poly.pdbx_seq_one_letter_code
_entity_poly.pdbx_strand_id
1 'polypeptide(L)' 'LQDAHTVEVAGRRYTAEHILVATGSWPFMPDIPGIEHAITSNEAFYLESLPPRVLIGGG' A
#
# COMPACT_ATOMS: atom_id res chain seq x y z
N LEU A 1 3.07 14.47 8.81
CA LEU A 1 3.96 15.41 9.52
C LEU A 1 3.17 16.68 9.79
N GLN A 2 3.22 17.19 11.02
CA GLN A 2 2.52 18.43 11.37
C GLN A 2 3.42 19.64 11.11
N ASP A 3 4.71 19.51 11.42
CA ASP A 3 5.80 20.42 11.05
C ASP A 3 7.08 19.59 10.82
N ALA A 4 8.24 20.24 10.70
CA ALA A 4 9.51 19.57 10.39
C ALA A 4 9.98 18.59 11.49
N HIS A 5 9.55 18.76 12.74
CA HIS A 5 10.02 17.99 13.90
C HIS A 5 8.89 17.34 14.71
N THR A 6 7.65 17.42 14.24
CA THR A 6 6.47 16.89 14.95
C THR A 6 5.67 15.93 14.08
N VAL A 7 5.40 14.74 14.62
CA VAL A 7 4.41 13.79 14.09
C VAL A 7 3.22 13.68 15.03
N GLU A 8 2.03 13.54 14.46
CA GLU A 8 0.82 13.22 15.19
C GLU A 8 0.37 11.80 14.83
N VAL A 9 0.14 10.97 15.84
CA VAL A 9 -0.32 9.59 15.71
C VAL A 9 -1.52 9.40 16.62
N ALA A 10 -2.68 9.09 16.04
CA ALA A 10 -3.93 8.92 16.77
C ALA A 10 -4.24 10.06 17.78
N GLY A 11 -4.01 11.32 17.37
CA GLY A 11 -4.26 12.51 18.19
C GLY A 11 -3.17 12.83 19.22
N ARG A 12 -2.14 11.98 19.38
CA ARG A 12 -0.98 12.24 20.25
C ARG A 12 0.20 12.78 19.44
N ARG A 13 0.85 13.82 19.96
CA ARG A 13 2.02 14.45 19.33
C ARG A 13 3.32 13.91 19.88
N TYR A 14 4.30 13.74 19.00
CA TYR A 14 5.67 13.31 19.29
C TYR A 14 6.64 14.22 18.57
N THR A 15 7.76 14.56 19.22
CA THR A 15 8.80 15.43 18.66
C THR A 15 10.15 14.70 18.60
N ALA A 16 10.94 14.94 17.56
CA ALA A 16 12.29 14.40 17.42
C ALA A 16 13.21 15.33 16.63
N GLU A 17 14.51 15.31 16.92
CA GLU A 17 15.52 16.05 16.14
C GLU A 17 15.61 15.54 14.70
N HIS A 18 15.51 14.23 14.51
CA HIS A 18 15.51 13.59 13.20
C HIS A 18 14.30 12.69 13.02
N ILE A 19 13.67 12.77 11.84
CA ILE A 19 12.52 11.94 11.46
C ILE A 19 12.88 11.20 10.18
N LEU A 20 12.91 9.86 10.23
CA LEU A 20 13.05 9.01 9.05
C LEU A 20 11.68 8.72 8.45
N VAL A 21 11.47 9.07 7.18
CA VAL A 21 10.27 8.67 6.43
C VAL A 21 10.56 7.35 5.71
N ALA A 22 9.92 6.29 6.16
CA ALA A 22 10.08 4.93 5.62
C ALA A 22 8.73 4.19 5.55
N THR A 23 7.70 4.84 5.01
CA THR A 23 6.31 4.32 4.99
C THR A 23 6.06 3.23 3.94
N GLY A 24 7.04 2.91 3.10
CA GLY A 24 6.88 1.96 2.00
C GLY A 24 6.00 2.48 0.86
N SER A 25 5.50 1.57 0.03
CA SER A 25 4.60 1.82 -1.09
C SER A 25 3.31 1.00 -0.96
N TRP A 26 2.34 1.26 -1.84
CA TRP A 26 1.08 0.52 -1.94
C TRP A 26 0.81 0.13 -3.40
N PRO A 27 0.18 -1.03 -3.68
CA PRO A 27 -0.17 -1.43 -5.06
C PRO A 27 -1.06 -0.38 -5.74
N PHE A 28 -0.81 -0.18 -7.03
CA PHE A 28 -1.59 0.72 -7.89
C PHE A 28 -2.57 -0.07 -8.75
N MET A 29 -3.79 0.45 -8.88
CA MET A 29 -4.83 -0.07 -9.76
C MET A 29 -5.23 1.04 -10.75
N PRO A 30 -5.08 0.84 -12.08
CA PRO A 30 -5.47 1.85 -13.07
C PRO A 30 -6.99 2.02 -13.14
N ASP A 31 -7.43 3.23 -13.49
CA ASP A 31 -8.85 3.53 -13.71
C ASP A 31 -9.29 3.08 -15.12
N ILE A 32 -9.68 1.81 -15.23
CA ILE A 32 -10.16 1.18 -16.47
C ILE A 32 -11.37 0.27 -16.18
N PRO A 33 -12.30 0.08 -17.14
CA PRO A 33 -13.40 -0.85 -16.96
C PRO A 33 -12.92 -2.28 -16.67
N GLY A 34 -13.49 -2.91 -15.64
CA GLY A 34 -13.17 -4.29 -15.23
C GLY A 34 -12.00 -4.40 -14.25
N ILE A 35 -11.38 -3.30 -13.81
CA ILE A 35 -10.31 -3.32 -12.81
C ILE A 35 -10.76 -3.93 -11.48
N GLU A 36 -12.05 -3.83 -11.15
CA GLU A 36 -12.69 -4.42 -9.97
C GLU A 36 -12.64 -5.95 -9.92
N HIS A 37 -12.32 -6.62 -11.04
CA HIS A 37 -12.17 -8.07 -11.11
C HIS A 37 -10.73 -8.55 -10.91
N ALA A 38 -9.76 -7.63 -10.92
CA ALA A 38 -8.37 -7.94 -10.65
C ALA A 38 -8.07 -7.88 -9.14
N ILE A 39 -7.00 -8.56 -8.75
CA ILE A 39 -6.46 -8.54 -7.39
C ILE A 39 -5.05 -7.94 -7.40
N THR A 40 -4.57 -7.43 -6.26
CA THR A 40 -3.21 -6.90 -6.16
C THR A 40 -2.23 -7.96 -5.66
N SER A 41 -0.95 -7.60 -5.58
CA SER A 41 0.05 -8.43 -4.90
C SER A 41 -0.31 -8.74 -3.44
N ASN A 42 -1.11 -7.89 -2.78
CA ASN A 42 -1.54 -8.14 -1.40
C ASN A 42 -2.42 -9.39 -1.32
N GLU A 43 -3.49 -9.45 -2.12
CA GLU A 43 -4.43 -10.56 -2.09
C GLU A 43 -3.84 -11.84 -2.70
N ALA A 44 -2.92 -11.71 -3.66
CA ALA A 44 -2.27 -12.86 -4.30
C ALA A 44 -1.56 -13.79 -3.28
N PHE A 45 -1.07 -13.25 -2.15
CA PHE A 45 -0.46 -14.05 -1.07
C PHE A 45 -1.46 -14.89 -0.28
N TYR A 46 -2.75 -14.59 -0.36
CA TYR A 46 -3.81 -15.19 0.45
C TYR A 46 -4.82 -16.00 -0.37
N LEU A 47 -4.50 -16.33 -1.62
CA LEU A 47 -5.33 -17.22 -2.44
C LEU A 47 -5.44 -18.58 -1.76
N GLU A 48 -6.67 -19.05 -1.52
CA GLU A 48 -6.94 -20.34 -0.87
C GLU A 48 -6.32 -21.52 -1.64
N SER A 49 -6.23 -21.39 -2.97
CA SER A 49 -5.57 -22.34 -3.86
C SER A 49 -5.01 -21.62 -5.08
N LEU A 50 -4.00 -22.23 -5.71
CA LEU A 50 -3.42 -21.70 -6.95
C LEU A 50 -4.43 -21.84 -8.11
N PRO A 51 -4.83 -20.75 -8.78
CA PRO A 51 -5.70 -20.83 -9.95
C PRO A 51 -5.02 -21.61 -11.10
N PRO A 52 -5.77 -22.38 -11.90
CA PRO A 52 -5.20 -23.10 -13.05
C PRO A 52 -4.58 -22.19 -14.12
N ARG A 53 -4.98 -20.91 -14.15
CA ARG A 53 -4.52 -19.90 -15.10
C ARG A 53 -4.42 -18.56 -14.39
N VAL A 54 -3.34 -17.82 -14.65
CA VAL A 54 -3.08 -16.50 -14.07
C VAL A 54 -2.61 -15.56 -15.18
N LEU A 55 -3.13 -14.34 -15.19
CA LEU A 55 -2.60 -13.22 -15.96
C LEU A 55 -1.98 -12.23 -14.98
N ILE A 56 -0.72 -11.86 -15.20
CA ILE A 56 -0.05 -10.79 -14.45
C ILE A 56 -0.07 -9.55 -15.33
N GLY A 57 -0.76 -8.51 -14.86
CA GLY A 57 -0.76 -7.20 -15.49
C GLY A 57 0.14 -6.24 -14.72
N GLY A 58 1.18 -5.71 -15.39
CA GLY A 58 2.11 -4.76 -14.78
C GLY A 58 3.54 -4.91 -15.28
N GLY A 59 4.33 -3.86 -15.07
CA GLY A 59 5.75 -3.71 -15.43
C GLY A 59 6.26 -2.35 -14.99
#